data_AF-A0A7S2U8Z6-F1
#
_entry.id   AF-A0A7S2U8Z6-F1
#
_cell.length_a   1.000
_cell.length_b   1.000
_cell.length_c   1.000
_cell.angle_alpha   90.00
_cell.angle_beta   90.00
_cell.angle_gamma   90.00
#
_symmetry.space_group_name_H-M   'P 1'
#
loop_
_entity.id
_entity.type
_entity.pdbx_description
1 polymer ?
#
loop_
_entity_poly.entity_id
_entity_poly.type
_entity_poly.pdbx_seq_one_letter_code
_entity_poly.pdbx_strand_id
1 'polypeptide(L)'
;EEARRNVVTNEMMTNHHKNTSTNSSTTCCITIECKNALHVDYSDATVVFLYLVPRGLRLIKPLLLQQQQPHQMNASDKQTKGQGILRVITYMSPFLDETPVAKELVNVPHQKGAAWPIYLYHFDRSCISKIDQEIVS
;
A
#
# COMPACT_ATOMS: atom_id res chain seq x y z
N GLU A 1 10.09 -35.72 15.91
CA GLU A 1 9.56 -35.15 17.16
C GLU A 1 8.80 -33.88 16.79
N GLU A 2 7.51 -34.05 16.54
CA GLU A 2 6.58 -33.11 15.91
C GLU A 2 5.86 -32.32 17.00
N ALA A 3 6.19 -31.04 17.17
CA ALA A 3 5.53 -30.18 18.15
C ALA A 3 4.42 -29.34 17.48
N ARG A 4 3.23 -29.96 17.40
CA ARG A 4 1.95 -29.29 17.15
C ARG A 4 1.64 -28.37 18.33
N ARG A 5 1.42 -27.07 18.07
CA ARG A 5 0.84 -26.14 19.04
C ARG A 5 -0.49 -25.60 18.55
N ASN A 6 -1.53 -26.23 19.09
CA ASN A 6 -2.77 -25.68 19.62
C ASN A 6 -3.45 -24.54 18.84
N VAL A 7 -4.38 -24.98 17.99
CA VAL A 7 -5.60 -24.27 17.62
C VAL A 7 -6.43 -24.03 18.90
N VAL A 8 -6.80 -22.78 19.17
CA VAL A 8 -7.83 -22.43 20.16
C VAL A 8 -9.09 -22.07 19.37
N THR A 9 -10.04 -23.01 19.32
CA THR A 9 -11.43 -22.78 18.93
C THR A 9 -12.23 -22.42 20.17
N ASN A 10 -12.86 -21.24 20.20
CA ASN A 10 -13.99 -20.97 21.08
C ASN A 10 -15.20 -20.67 20.20
N GLU A 11 -16.08 -21.66 20.05
CA GLU A 11 -17.45 -21.48 19.60
C GLU A 11 -18.39 -21.29 20.82
N MET A 12 -19.53 -20.65 20.54
CA MET A 12 -20.78 -20.60 21.29
C MET A 12 -20.89 -19.62 22.47
N MET A 13 -21.55 -18.49 22.22
CA MET A 13 -22.81 -18.16 22.91
C MET A 13 -23.77 -17.45 21.95
N THR A 14 -24.88 -18.12 21.66
CA THR A 14 -26.06 -17.56 20.98
C THR A 14 -26.77 -16.58 21.91
N ASN A 15 -26.98 -15.35 21.46
CA ASN A 15 -28.05 -14.49 21.98
C ASN A 15 -28.72 -13.77 20.81
N HIS A 16 -29.97 -14.15 20.56
CA HIS A 16 -30.88 -13.45 19.69
C HIS A 16 -31.20 -12.08 20.29
N HIS A 17 -30.59 -11.03 19.74
CA HIS A 17 -31.19 -9.70 19.70
C HIS A 17 -31.04 -9.15 18.28
N LYS A 18 -32.18 -8.94 17.64
CA LYS A 18 -32.32 -8.48 16.26
C LYS A 18 -32.00 -6.98 16.21
N ASN A 19 -30.72 -6.63 16.27
CA ASN A 19 -30.24 -5.32 15.83
C ASN A 19 -29.91 -5.39 14.35
N THR A 20 -30.87 -5.02 13.51
CA THR A 20 -30.60 -4.59 12.13
C THR A 20 -29.84 -3.27 12.15
N SER A 21 -28.54 -3.36 12.38
CA SER A 21 -27.58 -2.40 11.85
C SER A 21 -26.76 -3.15 10.83
N THR A 22 -27.03 -2.89 9.55
CA THR A 22 -26.14 -3.27 8.45
C THR A 22 -24.84 -2.47 8.59
N ASN A 23 -23.97 -2.92 9.50
CA ASN A 23 -22.58 -2.52 9.49
C ASN A 23 -21.96 -3.23 8.28
N SER A 24 -21.80 -2.50 7.17
CA SER A 24 -20.92 -2.95 6.10
C SER A 24 -19.50 -3.01 6.67
N SER A 25 -19.13 -4.17 7.23
CA SER A 25 -17.81 -4.41 7.76
C SER A 25 -16.81 -4.30 6.60
N THR A 26 -16.07 -3.20 6.55
CA THR A 26 -14.95 -3.03 5.63
C THR A 26 -13.88 -4.05 6.01
N THR A 27 -13.74 -5.10 5.20
CA THR A 27 -12.67 -6.08 5.37
C THR A 27 -11.38 -5.50 4.81
N CYS A 28 -10.33 -5.44 5.64
CA CYS A 28 -8.99 -5.05 5.22
C CYS A 28 -8.16 -6.31 4.98
N CYS A 29 -7.58 -6.45 3.79
CA CYS A 29 -6.63 -7.52 3.48
C CYS A 29 -5.21 -6.98 3.66
N ILE A 30 -4.39 -7.66 4.47
CA ILE A 30 -2.99 -7.30 4.71
C ILE A 30 -2.12 -8.46 4.23
N THR A 31 -1.30 -8.20 3.21
CA THR A 31 -0.31 -9.15 2.69
C THR A 31 1.06 -8.80 3.22
N ILE A 32 1.75 -9.76 3.85
CA ILE A 32 3.14 -9.60 4.30
C ILE A 32 4.03 -10.45 3.41
N GLU A 33 4.94 -9.81 2.68
CA GLU A 33 5.90 -10.50 1.81
C GLU A 33 7.34 -10.29 2.29
N CYS A 34 8.06 -11.38 2.54
CA CYS A 34 9.49 -11.34 2.86
C CYS A 34 10.32 -11.42 1.57
N LYS A 35 10.37 -10.32 0.81
CA LYS A 35 11.10 -10.23 -0.47
C LYS A 35 11.89 -8.92 -0.60
N ASN A 36 12.76 -8.82 -1.59
CA ASN A 36 13.35 -7.54 -1.96
C ASN A 36 12.23 -6.60 -2.46
N ALA A 37 12.10 -5.42 -1.85
CA ALA A 37 11.04 -4.47 -2.18
C ALA A 37 11.04 -4.02 -3.66
N LEU A 38 12.16 -4.13 -4.36
CA LEU A 38 12.26 -3.83 -5.79
C LEU A 38 11.70 -4.95 -6.69
N HIS A 39 11.41 -6.13 -6.15
CA HIS A 39 10.90 -7.30 -6.87
C HIS A 39 9.46 -7.67 -6.49
N VAL A 40 8.78 -6.83 -5.71
CA VAL A 40 7.37 -7.00 -5.35
C VAL A 40 6.49 -6.34 -6.40
N ASP A 41 5.40 -7.00 -6.78
CA ASP A 41 4.35 -6.38 -7.59
C ASP A 41 3.41 -5.57 -6.69
N TYR A 42 3.32 -4.27 -6.93
CA TYR A 42 2.47 -3.34 -6.18
C TYR A 42 1.18 -2.99 -6.93
N SER A 43 0.86 -3.72 -8.01
CA SER A 43 -0.26 -3.41 -8.90
C SER A 43 -1.61 -3.42 -8.19
N ASP A 44 -1.84 -4.33 -7.24
CA ASP A 44 -3.05 -4.44 -6.43
C ASP A 44 -2.99 -3.67 -5.10
N ALA A 45 -1.82 -3.15 -4.74
CA ALA A 45 -1.63 -2.40 -3.50
C ALA A 45 -2.43 -1.09 -3.53
N THR A 46 -3.18 -0.84 -2.46
CA THR A 46 -3.90 0.44 -2.23
C THR A 46 -3.23 1.32 -1.17
N VAL A 47 -2.39 0.71 -0.33
CA VAL A 47 -1.59 1.36 0.70
C VAL A 47 -0.22 0.68 0.74
N VAL A 48 0.86 1.47 0.80
CA VAL A 48 2.23 0.98 0.99
C VAL A 48 2.89 1.77 2.13
N PHE A 49 3.47 1.07 3.09
CA PHE A 49 4.30 1.66 4.14
C PHE A 49 5.78 1.36 3.86
N LEU A 50 6.60 2.40 3.83
CA LEU A 50 8.01 2.33 3.47
C LEU A 50 8.89 2.78 4.63
N TYR A 51 9.79 1.89 5.04
CA TYR A 51 10.90 2.25 5.91
C TYR A 51 12.22 2.19 5.13
N LEU A 52 12.50 3.25 4.38
CA LEU A 52 13.64 3.31 3.47
C LEU A 52 14.39 4.62 3.63
N VAL A 53 15.71 4.55 3.46
CA VAL A 53 16.56 5.74 3.30
C VAL A 53 16.27 6.46 1.98
N PRO A 54 16.68 7.74 1.81
CA PRO A 54 16.35 8.51 0.60
C PRO A 54 16.74 7.84 -0.72
N ARG A 55 17.88 7.12 -0.75
CA ARG A 55 18.29 6.33 -1.92
C ARG A 55 17.28 5.23 -2.27
N GLY A 56 16.76 4.52 -1.27
CA GLY A 56 15.78 3.45 -1.45
C GLY A 56 14.44 4.01 -1.94
N LEU A 57 14.00 5.15 -1.39
CA LEU A 57 12.81 5.86 -1.84
C LEU A 57 12.92 6.26 -3.33
N ARG A 58 14.06 6.80 -3.75
CA ARG A 58 14.30 7.15 -5.17
C ARG A 58 14.18 5.93 -6.09
N LEU A 59 14.63 4.75 -5.66
CA LEU A 59 14.59 3.53 -6.47
C LEU A 59 13.20 2.91 -6.54
N ILE A 60 12.42 2.98 -5.46
CA ILE A 60 11.10 2.34 -5.41
C ILE A 60 10.00 3.21 -6.02
N LYS A 61 10.15 4.54 -6.03
CA LYS A 61 9.13 5.46 -6.56
C LYS A 61 8.69 5.11 -7.99
N PRO A 62 9.58 4.85 -8.95
CA PRO A 62 9.17 4.41 -10.28
C PRO A 62 8.33 3.13 -10.24
N LEU A 63 8.67 2.14 -9.41
CA LEU A 63 7.92 0.89 -9.31
C LEU A 63 6.52 1.08 -8.72
N LEU A 64 6.33 2.06 -7.82
CA LEU A 64 5.03 2.39 -7.25
C LEU A 64 4.11 3.09 -8.27
N LEU A 65 4.70 3.83 -9.21
CA LEU A 65 4.00 4.60 -10.24
C LEU A 65 3.87 3.85 -11.57
N GLN A 66 4.76 2.91 -11.86
CA GLN A 66 4.82 2.18 -13.11
C GLN A 66 3.75 1.10 -13.13
N GLN A 67 2.63 1.39 -13.77
CA GLN A 67 1.87 0.35 -14.45
C GLN A 67 2.69 -0.08 -15.67
N GLN A 68 2.90 -1.39 -15.77
CA GLN A 68 3.36 -2.18 -16.92
C GLN A 68 3.73 -1.36 -18.16
N GLN A 69 5.00 -1.48 -18.58
CA GLN A 69 5.33 -1.14 -19.97
C GLN A 69 4.27 -1.77 -20.90
N PRO A 70 3.78 -1.05 -21.92
CA PRO A 70 2.82 -1.57 -22.89
C PRO A 70 3.51 -2.58 -23.83
N HIS A 71 4.04 -3.66 -23.27
CA HIS A 71 4.45 -4.83 -24.03
C HIS A 71 3.42 -5.94 -23.80
N GLN A 72 2.47 -5.98 -24.74
CA GLN A 72 1.61 -7.12 -25.04
C GLN A 72 0.70 -7.59 -23.89
N MET A 73 -0.33 -6.81 -23.58
CA MET A 73 -1.53 -7.37 -22.95
C MET A 73 -2.67 -7.42 -23.95
N ASN A 74 -3.24 -8.61 -24.12
CA ASN A 74 -4.42 -8.84 -24.95
C ASN A 74 -5.59 -8.03 -24.42
N ALA A 75 -6.39 -7.45 -25.32
CA ALA A 75 -7.52 -6.57 -25.00
C ALA A 75 -8.60 -7.20 -24.10
N SER A 76 -8.54 -8.51 -23.88
CA SER A 76 -9.46 -9.31 -23.06
C SER A 76 -9.14 -9.34 -21.56
N ASP A 77 -7.94 -8.96 -21.11
CA ASP A 77 -7.56 -8.94 -19.67
C ASP A 77 -7.65 -7.55 -19.02
N LYS A 78 -8.31 -6.59 -19.69
CA LYS A 78 -8.49 -5.19 -19.26
C LYS A 78 -9.44 -5.01 -18.05
N GLN A 79 -9.54 -5.99 -17.17
CA GLN A 79 -10.39 -5.89 -16.00
C GLN A 79 -9.55 -5.71 -14.74
N THR A 80 -9.49 -4.45 -14.28
CA THR A 80 -9.44 -4.06 -12.86
C THR A 80 -8.15 -4.20 -12.04
N LYS A 81 -6.95 -4.33 -12.63
CA LYS A 81 -5.71 -4.24 -11.83
C LYS A 81 -5.14 -2.82 -11.77
N GLY A 82 -5.22 -2.21 -10.58
CA GLY A 82 -4.37 -1.08 -10.18
C GLY A 82 -4.78 0.33 -10.59
N GLN A 83 -6.00 0.53 -11.10
CA GLN A 83 -6.52 1.87 -11.38
C GLN A 83 -7.04 2.51 -10.08
N GLY A 84 -6.42 3.61 -9.65
CA GLY A 84 -6.88 4.37 -8.48
C GLY A 84 -5.75 5.08 -7.74
N ILE A 85 -6.10 5.62 -6.56
CA ILE A 85 -5.15 6.31 -5.69
C ILE A 85 -4.37 5.29 -4.87
N LEU A 86 -3.05 5.26 -5.04
CA LEU A 86 -2.12 4.59 -4.14
C LEU A 86 -1.77 5.54 -2.99
N ARG A 87 -2.02 5.11 -1.76
CA ARG A 87 -1.54 5.81 -0.56
C ARG A 87 -0.17 5.28 -0.18
N VAL A 88 0.83 6.17 -0.13
CA VAL A 88 2.20 5.80 0.26
C VAL A 88 2.55 6.53 1.54
N ILE A 89 3.03 5.78 2.53
CA ILE A 89 3.49 6.32 3.81
C ILE A 89 4.98 6.05 3.90
N THR A 90 5.79 7.08 4.14
CA THR A 90 7.23 6.91 4.38
C THR A 90 7.58 7.25 5.82
N TYR A 91 8.49 6.48 6.41
CA TYR A 91 9.00 6.71 7.76
C TYR A 91 10.43 7.27 7.72
N MET A 92 10.69 8.29 8.54
CA MET A 92 11.94 9.04 8.71
C MET A 92 12.40 9.88 7.51
N SER A 93 12.20 9.42 6.28
CA SER A 93 12.67 10.09 5.05
C SER A 93 11.51 10.43 4.11
N PRO A 94 11.44 11.67 3.57
CA PRO A 94 10.47 12.03 2.55
C PRO A 94 10.94 11.64 1.13
N PHE A 95 10.02 11.59 0.17
CA PHE A 95 10.36 11.75 -1.25
C PHE A 95 10.80 13.20 -1.48
N LEU A 96 11.94 13.41 -2.14
CA LEU A 96 12.55 14.74 -2.30
C LEU A 96 11.86 15.61 -3.35
N ASP A 97 11.16 14.96 -4.28
CA ASP A 97 10.50 15.55 -5.44
C ASP A 97 8.97 15.46 -5.34
N GLU A 98 8.43 15.18 -4.14
CA GLU A 98 6.99 15.09 -3.88
C GLU A 98 6.61 15.88 -2.62
N THR A 99 5.45 16.53 -2.68
CA THR A 99 4.86 17.20 -1.52
C THR A 99 3.94 16.22 -0.78
N PRO A 100 4.19 15.96 0.52
CA PRO A 100 3.30 15.10 1.29
C PRO A 100 1.95 15.77 1.54
N VAL A 101 0.88 14.99 1.48
CA VAL A 101 -0.48 15.39 1.84
C VAL A 101 -0.59 15.66 3.34
N ALA A 102 0.11 14.85 4.14
CA ALA A 102 0.17 15.02 5.59
C ALA A 102 1.56 14.63 6.12
N LYS A 103 1.93 15.23 7.26
CA LYS A 103 3.13 14.91 8.02
C LYS A 103 2.78 14.82 9.49
N GLU A 104 3.16 13.73 10.13
CA GLU A 104 3.03 13.56 11.58
C GLU A 104 4.37 13.17 12.20
N LEU A 105 4.52 13.45 13.49
CA LEU A 105 5.69 13.02 14.27
C LEU A 105 5.26 11.86 15.18
N VAL A 106 5.95 10.73 15.07
CA VAL A 106 5.64 9.53 15.84
C VAL A 106 6.69 9.35 16.92
N ASN A 107 6.25 9.22 18.18
CA ASN A 107 7.13 8.90 19.29
C ASN A 107 7.75 7.53 19.09
N VAL A 108 9.04 7.43 19.39
CA VAL A 108 9.77 6.16 19.30
C VAL A 108 9.98 5.60 20.71
N PRO A 109 9.31 4.50 21.09
CA PRO A 109 9.32 4.01 22.48
C PRO A 109 10.72 3.72 23.03
N HIS A 110 11.65 3.30 22.17
CA HIS A 110 13.01 2.95 22.55
C HIS A 110 13.99 4.13 22.53
N GLN A 111 13.56 5.33 22.11
CA GLN A 111 14.37 6.55 22.08
C GLN A 111 13.61 7.69 22.76
N LYS A 112 13.87 7.90 24.06
CA LYS A 112 13.20 8.93 24.85
C LYS A 112 13.44 10.32 24.24
N GLY A 113 12.34 11.03 23.98
CA GLY A 113 12.37 12.38 23.39
C GLY A 113 12.57 12.39 21.87
N ALA A 114 12.75 11.25 21.21
CA ALA A 114 12.79 11.18 19.77
C ALA A 114 11.37 11.11 19.19
N ALA A 115 11.12 11.94 18.18
CA ALA A 115 9.89 11.93 17.40
C ALA A 115 10.27 11.90 15.92
N TRP A 116 9.94 10.81 15.24
CA TRP A 116 10.36 10.58 13.87
C TRP A 116 9.22 10.90 12.91
N PRO A 117 9.49 11.59 11.79
CA PRO A 117 8.44 11.98 10.88
C PRO A 117 7.90 10.80 10.09
N ILE A 118 6.59 10.79 9.89
CA ILE A 118 5.88 10.04 8.86
C ILE A 118 5.29 11.00 7.84
N TYR A 119 5.31 10.61 6.58
CA TYR A 119 4.81 11.40 5.47
C TYR A 119 3.79 10.59 4.69
N LEU A 120 2.61 11.16 4.43
CA LEU A 120 1.57 10.56 3.60
C LEU A 120 1.57 11.19 2.21
N TYR A 121 1.52 10.36 1.19
CA TYR A 121 1.42 10.75 -0.22
C TYR A 121 0.24 10.04 -0.88
N HIS A 122 -0.40 10.70 -1.83
CA HIS A 122 -1.39 10.12 -2.72
C HIS A 122 -0.84 10.13 -4.14
N PHE A 123 -0.60 8.96 -4.71
CA PHE A 123 -0.20 8.82 -6.10
C PHE A 123 -1.39 8.34 -6.93
N ASP A 124 -1.80 9.16 -7.89
CA ASP A 124 -2.86 8.81 -8.80
C ASP A 124 -2.33 7.95 -9.94
N ARG A 125 -2.74 6.68 -9.98
CA ARG A 125 -2.38 5.73 -11.05
C ARG A 125 -3.35 5.80 -12.24
N SER A 126 -4.40 6.62 -12.19
CA SER A 126 -5.44 6.70 -13.24
C SER A 126 -5.09 7.63 -14.40
N CYS A 127 -4.14 8.55 -14.23
CA CYS A 127 -3.82 9.59 -15.22
C CYS A 127 -2.64 9.26 -16.15
N ILE A 128 -1.90 8.19 -15.88
CA ILE A 128 -0.61 7.91 -16.53
C ILE A 128 -0.78 7.40 -17.99
N SER A 129 -2.01 7.08 -18.42
CA SER A 129 -2.30 6.67 -19.79
C SER A 129 -2.47 7.82 -20.81
N LYS A 130 -2.35 9.09 -20.39
CA LYS A 130 -2.66 10.25 -21.27
C LYS A 130 -1.45 10.94 -21.92
N ILE A 131 -0.23 10.63 -21.50
CA ILE A 131 0.96 11.40 -21.95
C ILE A 131 1.46 10.96 -23.34
N ASP A 132 1.07 9.78 -23.85
CA ASP A 132 1.56 9.28 -25.13
C ASP A 132 0.70 9.66 -26.35
N GLN A 133 -0.39 10.45 -26.20
CA GLN A 133 -1.24 10.83 -27.35
C GLN A 133 -1.06 12.27 -27.85
N GLU A 134 -0.40 13.16 -27.11
CA GLU A 134 -0.29 14.58 -27.50
C GLU A 134 1.03 14.94 -28.23
N ILE A 135 1.95 13.99 -28.40
CA ILE A 135 3.24 14.21 -29.11
C ILE A 135 3.18 13.78 -30.59
N VAL A 136 2.05 13.21 -31.06
CA VAL A 136 1.87 12.74 -32.45
C VAL A 136 0.66 13.40 -33.14
N SER A 137 0.41 14.68 -32.90
CA SER A 137 -0.60 15.46 -33.65
C SER A 137 -0.01 16.74 -34.21
#